data_AF-A0A945J5S8-F1
#
_entry.id   AF-A0A945J5S8-F1
#
_cell.length_a   1.000
_cell.length_b   1.000
_cell.length_c   1.000
_cell.angle_alpha   90.00
_cell.angle_beta   90.00
_cell.angle_gamma   90.00
#
_symmetry.space_group_name_H-M   'P 1'
#
loop_
_entity.id
_entity.type
_entity.pdbx_description
1 polymer ?
#
loop_
_entity_poly.entity_id
_entity_poly.type
_entity_poly.pdbx_seq_one_letter_code
_entity_poly.pdbx_strand_id
1 'polypeptide(L)'
;TSLLGSINWNLRHFSLYRWMRTWSLPESTIVEKKDIGVRVPTTQYRENIEALVAKIRQKGAKPLWVSVCNFNDHQSTAKKIVENMKTPFFDFPSALKPFIPTVPERFPKRFVTYFEAYGEGMKTNPMLLFLFPDRCHPNEIGHELMAEVLFEAIEGEAL
;
A
#
# COMPACT_ATOMS: atom_id res chain seq x y z
N THR A 1 13.15 12.59 30.60
CA THR A 1 13.36 11.38 29.79
C THR A 1 13.64 10.23 30.73
N SER A 2 12.80 9.18 30.75
CA SER A 2 12.97 8.08 31.71
C SER A 2 14.22 7.26 31.37
N LEU A 3 14.87 6.71 32.40
CA LEU A 3 16.05 5.83 32.27
C LEU A 3 15.80 4.66 31.31
N LEU A 4 14.57 4.15 31.29
CA LEU A 4 14.10 3.13 30.35
C LEU A 4 14.11 3.59 28.88
N GLY A 5 13.83 4.87 28.64
CA GLY A 5 13.87 5.47 27.31
C GLY A 5 15.30 5.61 26.76
N SER A 6 16.29 5.95 27.60
CA SER A 6 17.69 6.07 27.17
C SER A 6 18.36 4.71 26.96
N ILE A 7 18.01 3.71 27.77
CA ILE A 7 18.50 2.32 27.62
C ILE A 7 17.97 1.73 26.30
N ASN A 8 16.70 1.92 25.98
CA ASN A 8 16.11 1.44 24.72
C ASN A 8 16.71 2.13 23.48
N TRP A 9 17.04 3.43 23.57
CA TRP A 9 17.69 4.16 22.50
C TRP A 9 19.11 3.65 22.23
N ASN A 10 19.91 3.43 23.28
CA ASN A 10 21.28 2.91 23.13
C ASN A 10 21.32 1.48 22.57
N LEU A 11 20.39 0.61 22.96
CA LEU A 11 20.33 -0.78 22.47
C LEU A 11 20.00 -0.86 20.97
N ARG A 12 19.19 0.07 20.43
CA ARG A 12 18.87 0.16 19.00
C ARG A 12 20.08 0.49 18.13
N HIS A 13 21.11 1.12 18.69
CA HIS A 13 22.35 1.49 17.99
C HIS A 13 23.43 0.41 18.01
N PHE A 14 23.28 -0.64 18.81
CA PHE A 14 24.23 -1.75 18.78
C PHE A 14 23.98 -2.66 17.57
N SER A 15 24.98 -2.76 16.68
CA SER A 15 24.96 -3.66 15.52
C SER A 15 24.68 -5.12 15.88
N LEU A 16 25.06 -5.54 17.09
CA LEU A 16 24.76 -6.86 17.64
C LEU A 16 23.25 -7.07 17.87
N TYR A 17 22.52 -6.06 18.34
CA TYR A 17 21.06 -6.12 18.50
C TYR A 17 20.35 -6.16 17.14
N ARG A 18 20.83 -5.39 16.15
CA ARG A 18 20.33 -5.45 14.76
C ARG A 18 20.56 -6.84 14.15
N TRP A 19 21.73 -7.42 14.36
CA TRP A 19 22.08 -8.77 13.89
C TRP A 19 21.28 -9.88 14.59
N MET A 20 21.06 -9.79 15.90
CA MET A 20 20.21 -10.75 16.61
C MET A 20 18.74 -10.71 16.15
N ARG A 21 18.20 -9.54 15.73
CA ARG A 21 16.85 -9.46 15.13
C ARG A 21 16.74 -10.16 13.77
N THR A 22 17.84 -10.26 13.01
CA THR A 22 17.82 -10.97 11.71
C THR A 22 17.78 -12.49 11.85
N TRP A 23 18.06 -13.03 13.03
CA TRP A 23 18.08 -14.47 13.30
C TRP A 23 16.72 -15.06 13.68
N SER A 24 15.66 -14.26 13.83
CA SER A 24 14.39 -14.76 14.39
C SER A 24 13.14 -14.08 13.83
N LEU A 25 13.21 -13.51 12.62
CA LEU A 25 11.97 -13.12 11.94
C LEU A 25 11.55 -14.30 11.05
N PRO A 26 10.55 -15.11 11.48
CA PRO A 26 9.94 -16.05 10.55
C PRO A 26 9.43 -15.24 9.36
N GLU A 27 9.69 -15.77 8.16
CA GLU A 27 9.08 -15.27 6.94
C GLU A 27 7.57 -15.20 7.20
N SER A 28 6.98 -14.01 7.12
CA SER A 28 5.54 -13.87 7.33
C SER A 28 4.84 -14.51 6.13
N THR A 29 4.62 -15.81 6.20
CA THR A 29 3.56 -16.43 5.43
C THR A 29 2.28 -15.82 5.97
N ILE A 30 1.61 -15.00 5.16
CA ILE A 30 0.25 -14.58 5.46
C ILE A 30 -0.57 -15.86 5.39
N VAL A 31 -0.74 -16.52 6.53
CA VAL A 31 -1.63 -17.68 6.66
C VAL A 31 -3.04 -17.09 6.72
N GLU A 32 -3.75 -17.12 5.60
CA GLU A 32 -5.19 -16.88 5.59
C GLU A 32 -5.83 -17.81 6.62
N LYS A 33 -6.37 -17.24 7.71
CA LYS A 33 -7.16 -18.01 8.67
C LYS A 33 -8.41 -18.48 7.93
N LYS A 34 -8.60 -19.80 7.84
CA LYS A 34 -9.89 -20.37 7.45
C LYS A 34 -10.96 -19.72 8.34
N ASP A 35 -11.94 -19.09 7.70
CA ASP A 35 -13.18 -18.57 8.28
C ASP A 35 -13.17 -17.14 8.87
N ILE A 36 -12.09 -16.35 8.75
CA ILE A 36 -12.13 -14.90 9.02
C ILE A 36 -11.59 -14.14 7.81
N GLY A 37 -12.42 -13.28 7.22
CA GLY A 37 -12.03 -12.48 6.04
C GLY A 37 -12.18 -13.21 4.71
N VAL A 38 -13.12 -14.16 4.60
CA VAL A 38 -13.42 -14.85 3.33
C VAL A 38 -13.84 -13.82 2.27
N ARG A 39 -13.09 -13.76 1.17
CA ARG A 39 -13.39 -12.87 0.05
C ARG A 39 -14.75 -13.23 -0.54
N VAL A 40 -15.54 -12.21 -0.86
CA VAL A 40 -16.78 -12.42 -1.61
C VAL A 40 -16.47 -13.10 -2.96
N PRO A 41 -17.31 -14.03 -3.43
CA PRO A 41 -17.17 -14.61 -4.76
C PRO A 41 -17.08 -13.55 -5.85
N THR A 42 -16.33 -13.81 -6.91
CA THR A 42 -16.10 -12.83 -7.99
C THR A 42 -17.38 -12.37 -8.68
N THR A 43 -18.40 -13.23 -8.76
CA THR A 43 -19.74 -12.88 -9.25
C THR A 43 -20.39 -11.81 -8.39
N GLN A 44 -20.45 -12.02 -7.08
CA GLN A 44 -21.00 -11.05 -6.13
C GLN A 44 -20.14 -9.78 -6.05
N TYR A 45 -18.82 -9.92 -6.13
CA TYR A 45 -17.90 -8.79 -6.18
C TYR A 45 -18.18 -7.88 -7.38
N ARG A 46 -18.45 -8.49 -8.54
CA ARG A 46 -18.85 -7.76 -9.75
C ARG A 46 -20.15 -6.98 -9.55
N GLU A 47 -21.19 -7.64 -9.06
CA GLU A 47 -22.49 -7.00 -8.79
C GLU A 47 -22.33 -5.83 -7.82
N ASN A 48 -21.49 -5.97 -6.80
CA ASN A 48 -21.21 -4.92 -5.83
C ASN A 48 -20.53 -3.70 -6.49
N ILE A 49 -19.53 -3.91 -7.35
CA ILE A 49 -18.85 -2.80 -8.05
C ILE A 49 -19.82 -2.06 -8.96
N GLU A 50 -20.58 -2.80 -9.78
CA GLU A 50 -21.55 -2.22 -10.71
C GLU A 50 -22.61 -1.40 -9.96
N ALA A 51 -23.13 -1.93 -8.85
CA ALA A 51 -24.09 -1.23 -8.00
C ALA A 51 -23.50 0.03 -7.34
N LEU A 52 -22.26 -0.01 -6.86
CA LEU A 52 -21.60 1.14 -6.24
C LEU A 52 -21.40 2.27 -7.24
N VAL A 53 -20.82 1.97 -8.41
CA VAL A 53 -20.58 2.95 -9.47
C VAL A 53 -21.89 3.58 -9.95
N ALA A 54 -22.94 2.76 -10.14
CA ALA A 54 -24.25 3.25 -10.54
C ALA A 54 -24.87 4.19 -9.50
N LYS A 55 -24.82 3.84 -8.21
CA LYS A 55 -25.35 4.66 -7.11
C LYS A 55 -24.62 6.00 -6.98
N ILE A 56 -23.30 6.02 -7.12
CA ILE A 56 -22.50 7.26 -7.07
C ILE A 56 -22.94 8.19 -8.21
N ARG A 57 -23.11 7.66 -9.43
CA ARG A 57 -23.55 8.44 -10.60
C ARG A 57 -24.98 8.94 -10.49
N GLN A 58 -25.89 8.14 -9.94
CA GLN A 58 -27.27 8.57 -9.67
C GLN A 58 -27.34 9.76 -8.69
N LYS A 59 -26.34 9.91 -7.82
CA LYS A 59 -26.18 11.07 -6.93
C LYS A 59 -25.48 12.27 -7.60
N GLY A 60 -25.18 12.19 -8.89
CA GLY A 60 -24.51 13.25 -9.65
C GLY A 60 -22.99 13.32 -9.45
N ALA A 61 -22.40 12.36 -8.73
CA ALA A 61 -20.96 12.32 -8.49
C ALA A 61 -20.21 11.50 -9.55
N LYS A 62 -18.93 11.83 -9.73
CA LYS A 62 -18.01 11.10 -10.63
C LYS A 62 -17.19 10.11 -9.80
N PRO A 63 -17.41 8.79 -9.94
CA PRO A 63 -16.62 7.80 -9.23
C PRO A 63 -15.20 7.72 -9.81
N LEU A 64 -14.23 7.45 -8.94
CA LEU A 64 -12.87 7.06 -9.27
C LEU A 64 -12.57 5.78 -8.48
N TRP A 65 -12.04 4.76 -9.15
CA TRP A 65 -11.76 3.47 -8.52
C TRP A 65 -10.27 3.34 -8.16
N VAL A 66 -10.01 3.11 -6.88
CA VAL A 66 -8.67 2.97 -6.32
C VAL A 66 -8.40 1.51 -5.95
N SER A 67 -7.34 0.93 -6.52
CA SER A 67 -6.81 -0.38 -6.16
C SER A 67 -5.47 -0.23 -5.44
N VAL A 68 -5.45 -0.57 -4.15
CA VAL A 68 -4.23 -0.53 -3.31
C VAL A 68 -3.65 -1.92 -3.11
N CYS A 69 -4.46 -2.82 -2.57
CA CYS A 69 -4.07 -4.18 -2.24
C CYS A 69 -5.20 -5.11 -2.64
N ASN A 70 -5.18 -5.53 -3.90
CA ASN A 70 -6.14 -6.47 -4.42
C ASN A 70 -5.39 -7.58 -5.12
N PHE A 71 -5.53 -8.80 -4.61
CA PHE A 71 -4.84 -9.98 -5.14
C PHE A 71 -5.76 -10.75 -6.10
N ASN A 72 -5.13 -11.55 -6.97
CA ASN A 72 -5.79 -12.53 -7.82
C ASN A 72 -6.87 -11.91 -8.73
N ASP A 73 -7.92 -12.69 -9.02
CA ASP A 73 -8.98 -12.34 -9.96
C ASP A 73 -9.80 -11.11 -9.54
N HIS A 74 -9.76 -10.70 -8.27
CA HIS A 74 -10.50 -9.50 -7.82
C HIS A 74 -9.93 -8.21 -8.41
N GLN A 75 -8.62 -8.09 -8.56
CA GLN A 75 -8.02 -6.89 -9.18
C GLN A 75 -8.38 -6.79 -10.66
N SER A 76 -8.18 -7.87 -11.40
CA SER A 76 -8.47 -7.93 -12.84
C SER A 76 -9.97 -7.77 -13.12
N THR A 77 -10.81 -8.37 -12.28
CA THR A 77 -12.27 -8.20 -12.32
C THR A 77 -12.65 -6.74 -12.08
N ALA A 78 -12.11 -6.11 -11.02
CA ALA A 78 -12.40 -4.71 -10.73
C ALA A 78 -12.00 -3.81 -11.89
N LYS A 79 -10.75 -3.93 -12.37
CA LYS A 79 -10.24 -3.16 -13.50
C LYS A 79 -11.17 -3.27 -14.73
N LYS A 80 -11.49 -4.49 -15.15
CA LYS A 80 -12.34 -4.74 -16.32
C LYS A 80 -13.73 -4.11 -16.18
N ILE A 81 -14.36 -4.24 -15.01
CA ILE A 81 -15.70 -3.69 -14.78
C ILE A 81 -15.67 -2.16 -14.82
N VAL A 82 -14.76 -1.54 -14.07
CA VAL A 82 -14.75 -0.07 -13.98
C VAL A 82 -14.33 0.56 -15.31
N GLU A 83 -13.42 -0.06 -16.06
CA GLU A 83 -13.09 0.36 -17.44
C GLU A 83 -14.30 0.27 -18.37
N ASN A 84 -15.04 -0.84 -18.35
CA ASN A 84 -16.29 -0.99 -19.13
C ASN A 84 -17.33 0.07 -18.75
N MET A 85 -17.38 0.43 -17.47
CA MET A 85 -18.26 1.48 -16.96
C MET A 85 -17.73 2.88 -17.25
N LYS A 86 -16.55 3.05 -17.86
CA LYS A 86 -15.88 4.35 -18.08
C LYS A 86 -15.61 5.10 -16.77
N THR A 87 -15.14 4.36 -15.76
CA THR A 87 -14.73 4.90 -14.46
C THR A 87 -13.20 4.82 -14.39
N PRO A 88 -12.49 5.92 -14.06
CA PRO A 88 -11.04 5.91 -13.90
C PRO A 88 -10.58 4.85 -12.89
N PHE A 89 -9.48 4.17 -13.19
CA PHE A 89 -8.91 3.11 -12.37
C PHE A 89 -7.45 3.38 -12.03
N PHE A 90 -7.14 3.43 -10.74
CA PHE A 90 -5.79 3.67 -10.23
C PHE A 90 -5.25 2.40 -9.58
N ASP A 91 -4.23 1.81 -10.20
CA ASP A 91 -3.46 0.70 -9.63
C ASP A 91 -2.25 1.25 -8.89
N PHE A 92 -2.38 1.52 -7.60
CA PHE A 92 -1.34 2.19 -6.82
C PHE A 92 -0.01 1.45 -6.76
N PRO A 93 0.02 0.12 -6.57
CA PRO A 93 1.28 -0.61 -6.67
C PRO A 93 2.05 -0.34 -7.97
N SER A 94 1.35 -0.14 -9.09
CA SER A 94 1.99 0.21 -10.36
C SER A 94 2.27 1.71 -10.49
N ALA A 95 1.33 2.57 -10.07
CA ALA A 95 1.44 4.02 -10.15
C ALA A 95 2.58 4.59 -9.30
N LEU A 96 2.94 3.93 -8.20
CA LEU A 96 4.01 4.37 -7.31
C LEU A 96 5.41 3.90 -7.72
N LYS A 97 5.54 2.91 -8.63
CA LYS A 97 6.85 2.42 -9.08
C LYS A 97 7.80 3.51 -9.58
N PRO A 98 7.36 4.49 -10.39
CA PRO A 98 8.24 5.56 -10.86
C PRO A 98 8.84 6.43 -9.74
N PHE A 99 8.20 6.47 -8.56
CA PHE A 99 8.67 7.27 -7.43
C PHE A 99 9.78 6.60 -6.63
N ILE A 100 9.99 5.27 -6.77
CA ILE A 100 11.02 4.50 -6.04
C ILE A 100 12.38 5.21 -6.00
N PRO A 101 12.99 5.62 -7.14
CA PRO A 101 14.30 6.27 -7.13
C PRO A 101 14.30 7.64 -6.44
N THR A 102 13.14 8.28 -6.30
CA THR A 102 13.02 9.64 -5.72
C THR A 102 12.84 9.62 -4.20
N VAL A 103 12.42 8.49 -3.63
CA VAL A 103 12.08 8.38 -2.19
C VAL A 103 13.23 8.79 -1.26
N PRO A 104 14.50 8.38 -1.48
CA PRO A 104 15.59 8.75 -0.57
C PRO A 104 15.82 10.26 -0.49
N GLU A 105 15.57 10.98 -1.58
CA GLU A 105 15.76 12.43 -1.67
C GLU A 105 14.52 13.18 -1.15
N ARG A 106 13.33 12.75 -1.54
CA ARG A 106 12.06 13.41 -1.15
C ARG A 106 11.69 13.17 0.32
N PHE A 107 12.01 12.00 0.85
CA PHE A 107 11.59 11.57 2.20
C PHE A 107 12.75 11.03 3.05
N PRO A 108 13.87 11.75 3.20
CA PRO A 108 15.12 11.18 3.72
C PRO A 108 14.97 10.58 5.13
N LYS A 109 14.25 11.26 6.02
CA LYS A 109 14.04 10.78 7.41
C LYS A 109 13.17 9.52 7.47
N ARG A 110 12.07 9.48 6.72
CA ARG A 110 11.16 8.32 6.67
C ARG A 110 11.80 7.16 5.95
N PHE A 111 12.52 7.43 4.85
CA PHE A 111 13.31 6.44 4.13
C PHE A 111 14.31 5.74 5.06
N VAL A 112 15.14 6.50 5.80
CA VAL A 112 16.08 5.91 6.76
C VAL A 112 15.33 5.09 7.81
N THR A 113 14.25 5.61 8.37
CA THR A 113 13.45 4.91 9.39
C THR A 113 12.94 3.56 8.88
N TYR A 114 12.36 3.52 7.69
CA TYR A 114 11.85 2.29 7.10
C TYR A 114 12.98 1.37 6.65
N PHE A 115 14.08 1.89 6.11
CA PHE A 115 15.26 1.10 5.75
C PHE A 115 15.88 0.44 7.00
N GLU A 116 15.91 1.10 8.15
CA GLU A 116 16.35 0.51 9.41
C GLU A 116 15.40 -0.56 9.95
N ALA A 117 14.10 -0.43 9.66
CA ALA A 117 13.08 -1.38 10.08
C ALA A 117 13.06 -2.64 9.19
N TYR A 118 13.14 -2.45 7.86
CA TYR A 118 12.91 -3.52 6.88
C TYR A 118 14.20 -4.03 6.23
N GLY A 119 15.27 -3.23 6.24
CA GLY A 119 16.60 -3.60 5.78
C GLY A 119 16.61 -4.21 4.38
N GLU A 120 17.22 -5.39 4.26
CA GLU A 120 17.31 -6.16 3.01
C GLU A 120 15.94 -6.49 2.40
N GLY A 121 14.86 -6.51 3.20
CA GLY A 121 13.50 -6.71 2.69
C GLY A 121 13.10 -5.69 1.63
N MET A 122 13.59 -4.45 1.72
CA MET A 122 13.36 -3.42 0.70
C MET A 122 14.12 -3.67 -0.61
N LYS A 123 15.27 -4.34 -0.56
CA LYS A 123 16.02 -4.69 -1.78
C LYS A 123 15.29 -5.79 -2.55
N THR A 124 14.77 -6.77 -1.83
CA THR A 124 14.00 -7.88 -2.42
C THR A 124 12.62 -7.41 -2.89
N ASN A 125 12.00 -6.48 -2.17
CA ASN A 125 10.71 -5.90 -2.54
C ASN A 125 10.72 -4.37 -2.35
N PRO A 126 11.04 -3.60 -3.42
CA PRO A 126 11.05 -2.14 -3.38
C PRO A 126 9.71 -1.52 -2.98
N MET A 127 8.59 -2.25 -3.10
CA MET A 127 7.28 -1.75 -2.68
C MET A 127 7.18 -1.52 -1.18
N LEU A 128 8.07 -2.09 -0.36
CA LEU A 128 8.16 -1.78 1.08
C LEU A 128 8.58 -0.33 1.37
N LEU A 129 8.99 0.43 0.36
CA LEU A 129 9.11 1.89 0.47
C LEU A 129 7.76 2.56 0.67
N PHE A 130 6.69 1.98 0.13
CA PHE A 130 5.33 2.55 0.13
C PHE A 130 4.37 1.76 1.01
N LEU A 131 4.65 0.48 1.27
CA LEU A 131 3.78 -0.43 2.00
C LEU A 131 4.43 -0.88 3.30
N PHE A 132 3.61 -1.25 4.28
CA PHE A 132 4.04 -2.01 5.44
C PHE A 132 4.50 -3.42 5.04
N PRO A 133 5.18 -4.17 5.94
CA PRO A 133 5.64 -5.53 5.67
C PRO A 133 4.53 -6.53 5.29
N ASP A 134 3.27 -6.21 5.58
CA ASP A 134 2.10 -6.97 5.12
C ASP A 134 1.83 -6.86 3.61
N ARG A 135 2.60 -6.01 2.90
CA ARG A 135 2.55 -5.79 1.45
C ARG A 135 1.18 -5.33 0.96
N CYS A 136 0.38 -4.75 1.85
CA CYS A 136 -1.01 -4.44 1.58
C CYS A 136 -1.35 -3.02 2.02
N HIS A 137 -1.01 -2.66 3.25
CA HIS A 137 -1.34 -1.35 3.79
C HIS A 137 -0.22 -0.35 3.46
N PRO A 138 -0.56 0.85 2.94
CA PRO A 138 0.43 1.88 2.70
C PRO A 138 1.00 2.44 4.02
N ASN A 139 2.30 2.74 4.01
CA ASN A 139 2.96 3.49 5.06
C ASN A 139 2.79 5.01 4.84
N GLU A 140 3.45 5.87 5.62
CA GLU A 140 3.29 7.32 5.49
C GLU A 140 3.73 7.85 4.11
N ILE A 141 4.83 7.33 3.56
CA ILE A 141 5.30 7.71 2.21
C ILE A 141 4.28 7.23 1.16
N GLY A 142 3.78 6.00 1.31
CA GLY A 142 2.75 5.46 0.43
C GLY A 142 1.50 6.33 0.43
N HIS A 143 0.96 6.68 1.59
CA HIS A 143 -0.21 7.55 1.70
C HIS A 143 0.00 8.93 1.08
N GLU A 144 1.17 9.55 1.31
CA GLU A 144 1.47 10.88 0.76
C GLU A 144 1.55 10.86 -0.76
N LEU A 145 2.30 9.92 -1.35
CA LEU A 145 2.39 9.78 -2.80
C LEU A 145 1.06 9.35 -3.43
N MET A 146 0.26 8.55 -2.73
CA MET A 146 -1.09 8.21 -3.19
C MET A 146 -1.97 9.45 -3.33
N ALA A 147 -1.89 10.37 -2.36
CA ALA A 147 -2.62 11.62 -2.40
C ALA A 147 -2.16 12.53 -3.55
N GLU A 148 -0.84 12.63 -3.78
CA GLU A 148 -0.29 13.40 -4.90
C GLU A 148 -0.78 12.88 -6.25
N VAL A 149 -0.68 11.57 -6.49
CA VAL A 149 -1.13 10.95 -7.74
C VAL A 149 -2.62 11.17 -7.98
N LEU A 150 -3.45 11.08 -6.94
CA LEU A 150 -4.89 11.35 -7.06
C LEU A 150 -5.17 12.82 -7.32
N PHE A 151 -4.46 13.71 -6.63
CA PHE A 151 -4.61 15.15 -6.79
C PHE A 151 -4.29 15.56 -8.22
N GLU A 152 -3.15 15.13 -8.76
CA GLU A 152 -2.76 15.40 -10.15
C GLU A 152 -3.76 14.84 -11.16
N ALA A 153 -4.27 13.63 -10.92
CA ALA A 153 -5.27 13.04 -11.81
C ALA A 153 -6.60 13.80 -11.80
N ILE A 154 -7.07 14.24 -10.63
CA ILE A 154 -8.34 14.96 -10.49
C ILE A 154 -8.22 16.38 -11.04
N GLU A 155 -7.13 17.09 -10.76
CA GLU A 155 -6.85 18.42 -11.33
C GLU A 155 -6.65 18.36 -12.84
N GLY A 156 -5.98 17.32 -13.35
CA GLY A 156 -5.79 17.09 -14.79
C GLY A 156 -7.09 16.80 -15.54
N GLU A 157 -8.15 16.35 -14.86
CA GLU A 157 -9.51 16.22 -15.42
C GLU A 157 -10.33 17.52 -15.33
N ALA A 158 -9.86 18.54 -14.59
CA ALA A 158 -10.57 19.78 -14.28
C ALA A 158 -10.19 20.98 -15.18
N LEU A 159 -9.31 20.80 -16.18
CA LEU A 159 -8.92 21.82 -17.17
C LEU A 159 -9.38 21.47 -18.59
#